data_AF-A0A8C0IJ00-F1
#
_entry.id   AF-A0A8C0IJ00-F1
#
_cell.length_a   1.000
_cell.length_b   1.000
_cell.length_c   1.000
_cell.angle_alpha   90.00
_cell.angle_beta   90.00
_cell.angle_gamma   90.00
#
_symmetry.space_group_name_H-M   'P 1'
#
loop_
_entity.id
_entity.type
_entity.pdbx_description
1 polymer ?
#
loop_
_entity_poly.entity_id
_entity_poly.type
_entity_poly.pdbx_seq_one_letter_code
_entity_poly.pdbx_strand_id
1 'polypeptide(L)'
;MVAVSAPYVAGFLAFREVPFLVEAVQRLQQESERLLLPHRVLLVDGNGLLHPRGFGVACHLGVLTDLPCIGVAKNLLQVDGLVRDELHREQIRSLQRGGDMFPLTGTSGRILGMVSCGGFPVCLALRSYNNSSKPLYVSVGHRVCLQTAVRLVKSCCRYRIPEPIRQVQKQGGRGGAGRPRVGKQISRQQRGLGLPSLW
;
A
#
# COMPACT_ATOMS: atom_id res chain seq x y z
N MET A 1 -0.28 -9.77 -21.56
CA MET A 1 -0.43 -10.71 -20.43
C MET A 1 0.96 -11.03 -19.92
N VAL A 2 1.19 -11.07 -18.61
CA VAL A 2 2.54 -11.23 -18.03
C VAL A 2 2.59 -12.53 -17.25
N ALA A 3 3.62 -13.34 -17.45
CA ALA A 3 3.79 -14.61 -16.74
C ALA A 3 4.48 -14.36 -15.39
N VAL A 4 3.84 -14.76 -14.30
CA VAL A 4 4.38 -14.62 -12.94
C VAL A 4 4.92 -15.96 -12.46
N SER A 5 6.24 -16.10 -12.44
CA SER A 5 6.94 -17.36 -12.06
C SER A 5 7.09 -17.54 -10.55
N ALA A 6 7.14 -16.45 -9.77
CA ALA A 6 7.33 -16.53 -8.33
C ALA A 6 6.04 -17.02 -7.60
N PRO A 7 6.18 -17.87 -6.56
CA PRO A 7 5.04 -18.39 -5.78
C PRO A 7 4.38 -17.30 -4.94
N TYR A 8 3.10 -17.49 -4.58
CA TYR A 8 2.41 -16.59 -3.66
C TYR A 8 2.74 -16.94 -2.21
N VAL A 9 3.55 -16.10 -1.57
CA VAL A 9 3.81 -16.16 -0.13
C VAL A 9 3.35 -14.83 0.50
N ALA A 10 2.54 -14.92 1.55
CA ALA A 10 2.05 -13.73 2.25
C ALA A 10 3.24 -12.92 2.79
N GLY A 11 3.26 -11.61 2.55
CA GLY A 11 4.39 -10.74 2.87
C GLY A 11 5.49 -10.68 1.79
N PHE A 12 5.37 -11.41 0.69
CA PHE A 12 6.34 -11.40 -0.41
C PHE A 12 5.70 -11.06 -1.77
N LEU A 13 4.52 -10.44 -1.76
CA LEU A 13 3.81 -10.02 -2.98
C LEU A 13 4.70 -9.15 -3.89
N ALA A 14 5.58 -8.33 -3.29
CA ALA A 14 6.49 -7.47 -4.02
C ALA A 14 7.37 -8.25 -5.02
N PHE A 15 7.82 -9.46 -4.69
CA PHE A 15 8.64 -10.27 -5.60
C PHE A 15 7.89 -10.75 -6.85
N ARG A 16 6.56 -10.79 -6.79
CA ARG A 16 5.70 -11.16 -7.92
C ARG A 16 5.37 -9.98 -8.82
N GLU A 17 5.25 -8.78 -8.26
CA GLU A 17 4.71 -7.61 -8.98
C GLU A 17 5.80 -6.60 -9.36
N VAL A 18 6.78 -6.37 -8.48
CA VAL A 18 7.77 -5.29 -8.64
C VAL A 18 8.63 -5.43 -9.89
N PRO A 19 9.15 -6.61 -10.28
CA PRO A 19 9.96 -6.70 -11.50
C PRO A 19 9.26 -6.14 -12.74
N PHE A 20 7.97 -6.45 -12.88
CA PHE A 20 7.15 -5.98 -14.01
C PHE A 20 6.79 -4.49 -13.89
N LEU A 21 6.59 -4.00 -12.67
CA LEU A 21 6.36 -2.58 -12.43
C LEU A 21 7.61 -1.74 -12.71
N VAL A 22 8.79 -2.23 -12.33
CA VAL A 22 10.09 -1.59 -12.64
C VAL A 22 10.28 -1.51 -14.15
N GLU A 23 10.06 -2.62 -14.86
CA GLU A 23 10.15 -2.64 -16.32
C GLU A 23 9.19 -1.64 -16.97
N ALA A 24 7.94 -1.57 -16.50
CA ALA A 24 6.96 -0.60 -17.00
C ALA A 24 7.41 0.85 -16.74
N VAL A 25 7.95 1.14 -15.56
CA VAL A 25 8.49 2.48 -15.23
C VAL A 25 9.68 2.82 -16.10
N GLN A 26 10.60 1.88 -16.34
CA GLN A 26 11.79 2.10 -17.18
C GLN A 26 11.41 2.38 -18.64
N ARG A 27 10.48 1.61 -19.21
CA ARG A 27 9.96 1.88 -20.56
C ARG A 27 9.31 3.26 -20.65
N LEU A 28 8.50 3.61 -19.65
CA LEU A 28 7.88 4.93 -19.56
C LEU A 28 8.91 6.06 -19.46
N GLN A 29 10.02 5.87 -18.75
CA GLN A 29 11.12 6.83 -18.67
C GLN A 29 11.84 7.02 -20.01
N GLN A 30 11.95 5.97 -20.82
CA GLN A 30 12.57 6.02 -22.15
C GLN A 30 11.66 6.66 -23.20
N GLU A 31 10.35 6.43 -23.13
CA GLU A 31 9.38 6.84 -24.15
C GLU A 31 8.83 8.26 -23.96
N SER A 32 9.01 8.87 -22.79
CA SER A 32 8.35 10.14 -22.46
C SER A 32 9.28 11.13 -21.76
N GLU A 33 9.62 12.23 -22.44
CA GLU A 33 10.28 13.40 -21.83
C GLU A 33 9.42 14.03 -20.72
N ARG A 34 8.09 13.95 -20.89
CA ARG A 34 7.10 14.28 -19.85
C ARG A 34 7.17 13.36 -18.64
N LEU A 35 8.04 12.34 -18.63
CA LEU A 35 8.42 11.48 -17.51
C LEU A 35 9.80 11.79 -16.88
N LEU A 36 10.49 12.84 -17.35
CA LEU A 36 11.78 13.32 -16.82
C LEU A 36 11.69 14.54 -15.88
N LEU A 37 10.54 15.23 -15.84
CA LEU A 37 10.29 16.31 -14.85
C LEU A 37 10.57 15.89 -13.38
N PRO A 38 11.13 16.79 -12.57
CA PRO A 38 11.61 16.51 -11.22
C PRO A 38 10.52 16.25 -10.15
N HIS A 39 9.25 16.52 -10.43
CA HIS A 39 8.17 16.49 -9.43
C HIS A 39 7.25 15.26 -9.61
N ARG A 40 7.80 14.05 -9.47
CA ARG A 40 7.04 12.80 -9.65
C ARG A 40 6.85 12.05 -8.38
N VAL A 41 5.70 11.40 -8.28
CA VAL A 41 5.37 10.48 -7.21
C VAL A 41 4.55 9.32 -7.76
N LEU A 42 4.88 8.11 -7.34
CA LEU A 42 4.12 6.91 -7.65
C LEU A 42 3.14 6.61 -6.52
N LEU A 43 1.88 6.43 -6.87
CA LEU A 43 0.82 5.94 -5.99
C LEU A 43 0.62 4.46 -6.25
N VAL A 44 1.06 3.63 -5.31
CA VAL A 44 1.05 2.16 -5.44
C VAL A 44 -0.14 1.60 -4.68
N ASP A 45 -0.96 0.74 -5.32
CA ASP A 45 -2.03 0.01 -4.63
C ASP A 45 -1.45 -1.15 -3.81
N GLY A 46 -0.94 -0.81 -2.63
CA GLY A 46 -0.22 -1.73 -1.78
C GLY A 46 0.37 -1.00 -0.58
N ASN A 47 1.07 -1.75 0.27
CA ASN A 47 1.73 -1.18 1.44
C ASN A 47 3.16 -0.74 1.11
N GLY A 48 3.62 0.30 1.81
CA GLY A 48 5.02 0.67 1.94
C GLY A 48 5.59 0.13 3.26
N LEU A 49 5.94 1.01 4.18
CA LEU A 49 6.45 0.66 5.51
C LEU A 49 5.45 -0.13 6.37
N LEU A 50 4.14 -0.05 6.09
CA LEU A 50 3.11 -0.87 6.73
C LEU A 50 3.18 -2.34 6.29
N HIS A 51 4.23 -3.04 6.70
CA HIS A 51 4.57 -4.37 6.24
C HIS A 51 5.24 -5.16 7.37
N PRO A 52 5.10 -6.50 7.47
CA PRO A 52 5.70 -7.28 8.56
C PRO A 52 7.21 -7.08 8.68
N ARG A 53 7.88 -6.78 7.56
CA ARG A 53 9.32 -6.51 7.47
C ARG A 53 9.66 -5.04 7.22
N GLY A 54 8.69 -4.12 7.34
CA GLY A 54 8.89 -2.70 7.01
C GLY A 54 9.17 -2.42 5.53
N PHE A 55 9.05 -3.40 4.64
CA PHE A 55 9.43 -3.28 3.23
C PHE A 55 8.37 -3.86 2.30
N GLY A 56 7.28 -3.12 2.09
CA GLY A 56 6.21 -3.49 1.18
C GLY A 56 6.51 -3.18 -0.29
N VAL A 57 5.52 -3.44 -1.15
CA VAL A 57 5.60 -3.23 -2.61
C VAL A 57 5.99 -1.79 -2.96
N ALA A 58 5.44 -0.79 -2.26
CA ALA A 58 5.73 0.61 -2.54
C ALA A 58 7.17 1.01 -2.18
N CYS A 59 7.73 0.43 -1.10
CA CYS A 59 9.14 0.63 -0.74
C CYS A 59 10.06 -0.02 -1.78
N HIS A 60 9.76 -1.28 -2.11
CA HIS A 60 10.56 -2.06 -3.05
C HIS A 60 10.61 -1.41 -4.44
N LEU A 61 9.45 -1.00 -4.96
CA LEU A 61 9.39 -0.28 -6.24
C LEU A 61 10.13 1.05 -6.18
N GLY A 62 9.93 1.85 -5.13
CA GLY A 62 10.57 3.16 -4.99
C GLY A 62 12.09 3.08 -4.92
N VAL A 63 12.62 2.13 -4.15
CA VAL A 63 14.08 1.93 -4.05
C VAL A 63 14.69 1.50 -5.38
N LEU A 64 14.04 0.60 -6.12
CA LEU A 64 14.57 0.11 -7.40
C LEU A 64 14.47 1.14 -8.54
N THR A 65 13.50 2.07 -8.46
CA THR A 65 13.28 3.10 -9.48
C THR A 65 13.87 4.45 -9.12
N ASP A 66 14.36 4.61 -7.89
CA ASP A 66 14.75 5.88 -7.26
C ASP A 66 13.67 6.98 -7.36
N LEU A 67 12.39 6.58 -7.41
CA LEU A 67 11.25 7.49 -7.49
C LEU A 67 10.54 7.63 -6.14
N PRO A 68 10.04 8.83 -5.80
CA PRO A 68 9.17 9.02 -4.66
C PRO A 68 7.93 8.11 -4.75
N CYS A 69 7.69 7.29 -3.73
CA CYS A 69 6.64 6.26 -3.74
C CYS A 69 5.77 6.33 -2.47
N ILE A 70 4.47 6.22 -2.66
CA ILE A 70 3.46 6.18 -1.60
C ILE A 70 2.66 4.88 -1.69
N GLY A 71 2.58 4.15 -0.58
CA GLY A 71 1.72 2.97 -0.47
C GLY A 71 0.30 3.37 -0.07
N VAL A 72 -0.68 3.02 -0.89
CA VAL A 72 -2.11 3.24 -0.62
C VAL A 72 -2.82 1.89 -0.57
N ALA A 73 -3.13 1.43 0.63
CA ALA A 73 -3.85 0.17 0.84
C ALA A 73 -5.33 0.39 1.16
N LYS A 74 -6.19 -0.48 0.64
CA LYS A 74 -7.66 -0.43 0.85
C LYS A 74 -8.12 -1.11 2.14
N ASN A 75 -7.22 -1.85 2.76
CA ASN A 75 -7.44 -2.81 3.83
C ASN A 75 -6.29 -2.66 4.83
N LEU A 76 -6.60 -2.65 6.13
CA LEU A 76 -5.56 -2.70 7.17
C LEU A 76 -4.81 -4.02 7.04
N LEU A 77 -3.48 -3.93 6.96
CA LEU A 77 -2.58 -5.06 7.12
C LEU A 77 -2.29 -5.21 8.62
N GLN A 78 -2.52 -6.41 9.16
CA GLN A 78 -2.34 -6.67 10.59
C GLN A 78 -0.88 -6.99 10.87
N VAL A 79 -0.13 -5.98 11.30
CA VAL A 79 1.32 -6.05 11.58
C VAL A 79 1.61 -5.27 12.86
N ASP A 80 2.62 -5.70 13.62
CA ASP A 80 3.08 -4.98 14.80
C ASP A 80 1.95 -4.67 15.81
N GLY A 81 1.11 -5.66 16.07
CA GLY A 81 -0.03 -5.54 16.98
C GLY A 81 -1.23 -4.75 16.45
N LEU A 82 -1.14 -4.18 15.23
CA LEU A 82 -2.30 -3.58 14.57
C LEU A 82 -3.31 -4.68 14.23
N VAL A 83 -4.49 -4.58 14.83
CA VAL A 83 -5.59 -5.52 14.64
C VAL A 83 -6.86 -4.77 14.25
N ARG A 84 -7.80 -5.47 13.60
CA ARG A 84 -9.13 -4.91 13.30
C ARG A 84 -10.09 -5.13 14.46
N ASP A 85 -9.71 -4.61 15.62
CA ASP A 85 -10.50 -4.69 16.85
C ASP A 85 -11.61 -3.62 16.89
N GLU A 86 -12.35 -3.57 18.00
CA GLU A 86 -13.42 -2.60 18.17
C GLU A 86 -12.88 -1.17 18.32
N LEU A 87 -11.72 -0.99 18.96
CA LEU A 87 -11.06 0.32 19.06
C LEU A 87 -10.73 0.89 17.68
N HIS A 88 -10.17 0.08 16.78
CA HIS A 88 -9.91 0.50 15.40
C HIS A 88 -11.21 0.85 14.66
N ARG A 89 -12.31 0.13 14.91
CA ARG A 89 -13.62 0.45 14.31
C ARG A 89 -14.20 1.74 14.86
N GLU A 90 -14.06 2.00 16.16
CA GLU A 90 -14.46 3.26 16.79
C GLU A 90 -13.66 4.43 16.22
N GLN A 91 -12.35 4.29 16.05
CA GLN A 91 -11.52 5.28 15.36
C GLN A 91 -11.95 5.50 13.91
N ILE A 92 -12.41 4.48 13.20
CA ILE A 92 -13.00 4.66 11.86
C ILE A 92 -14.33 5.40 11.94
N ARG A 93 -15.18 5.08 12.92
CA ARG A 93 -16.47 5.75 13.15
C ARG A 93 -16.30 7.21 13.54
N SER A 94 -15.19 7.58 14.20
CA SER A 94 -14.90 8.97 14.56
C SER A 94 -14.51 9.84 13.36
N LEU A 95 -14.06 9.25 12.25
CA LEU A 95 -13.84 9.97 10.99
C LEU A 95 -15.18 10.38 10.40
N GLN A 96 -15.53 11.67 10.38
CA GLN A 96 -16.82 12.19 9.93
C GLN A 96 -16.77 12.79 8.52
N ARG A 97 -15.66 13.43 8.17
CA ARG A 97 -15.46 14.16 6.91
C ARG A 97 -14.30 13.58 6.13
N GLY A 98 -14.33 13.78 4.82
CA GLY A 98 -13.27 13.37 3.91
C GLY A 98 -12.06 14.27 4.08
N GLY A 99 -10.97 13.71 4.56
CA GLY A 99 -9.78 14.42 5.00
C GLY A 99 -9.42 14.05 6.44
N ASP A 100 -10.41 13.59 7.23
CA ASP A 100 -10.16 13.12 8.58
C ASP A 100 -9.23 11.91 8.55
N MET A 101 -8.33 11.85 9.53
CA MET A 101 -7.32 10.82 9.64
C MET A 101 -6.98 10.52 11.09
N PHE A 102 -6.54 9.29 11.36
CA PHE A 102 -5.97 8.91 12.66
C PHE A 102 -4.69 8.07 12.47
N PRO A 103 -3.69 8.25 13.36
CA PRO A 103 -2.42 7.55 13.29
C PRO A 103 -2.58 6.06 13.52
N LEU A 104 -1.80 5.25 12.79
CA LEU A 104 -1.65 3.82 13.07
C LEU A 104 -0.37 3.64 13.86
N THR A 105 -0.51 3.28 15.13
CA THR A 105 0.60 3.05 16.05
C THR A 105 0.63 1.57 16.43
N GLY A 106 1.75 0.91 16.19
CA GLY A 106 1.95 -0.49 16.58
C GLY A 106 2.29 -0.64 18.07
N THR A 107 2.19 -1.86 18.58
CA THR A 107 2.41 -2.18 20.00
C THR A 107 3.86 -2.10 20.44
N SER A 108 4.80 -2.27 19.50
CA SER A 108 6.23 -2.24 19.82
C SER A 108 6.76 -0.84 20.17
N GLY A 109 5.94 0.22 20.03
CA GLY A 109 6.40 1.61 20.08
C GLY A 109 7.37 1.97 18.95
N ARG A 110 7.88 0.97 18.21
CA ARG A 110 8.60 1.12 16.95
C ARG A 110 7.56 1.34 15.89
N ILE A 111 7.41 2.60 15.53
CA ILE A 111 6.79 2.96 14.28
C ILE A 111 7.66 2.32 13.15
N LEU A 112 7.23 1.18 12.61
CA LEU A 112 7.96 0.37 11.61
C LEU A 112 8.63 1.25 10.54
N GLY A 113 9.97 1.35 10.57
CA GLY A 113 10.76 2.11 9.59
C GLY A 113 10.94 3.60 9.92
N MET A 114 11.39 3.91 11.13
CA MET A 114 11.75 5.28 11.53
C MET A 114 13.02 5.76 10.79
N VAL A 115 12.84 6.53 9.72
CA VAL A 115 13.78 7.63 9.39
C VAL A 115 13.12 8.89 9.90
N SER A 116 13.74 9.49 10.92
CA SER A 116 13.19 10.52 11.80
C SER A 116 12.65 11.75 11.06
N CYS A 117 11.35 12.02 11.24
CA CYS A 117 10.85 13.37 11.40
C CYS A 117 10.06 13.41 12.72
N GLY A 118 10.77 13.47 13.86
CA GLY A 118 10.22 13.97 15.12
C GLY A 118 9.14 13.13 15.83
N GLY A 119 9.19 11.80 15.78
CA GLY A 119 8.23 10.94 16.51
C GLY A 119 6.85 10.82 15.88
N PHE A 120 6.69 11.24 14.63
CA PHE A 120 5.42 11.13 13.91
C PHE A 120 5.15 9.69 13.41
N PRO A 121 3.86 9.28 13.32
CA PRO A 121 3.45 7.99 12.77
C PRO A 121 4.03 7.75 11.36
N VAL A 122 4.30 6.48 10.99
CA VAL A 122 4.73 6.09 9.63
C VAL A 122 3.55 5.78 8.72
N CYS A 123 2.37 5.58 9.30
CA CYS A 123 1.14 5.25 8.59
C CYS A 123 -0.08 5.95 9.19
N LEU A 124 -1.06 6.24 8.35
CA LEU A 124 -2.32 6.88 8.73
C LEU A 124 -3.50 6.17 8.07
N ALA A 125 -4.60 6.03 8.81
CA ALA A 125 -5.90 5.76 8.22
C ALA A 125 -6.52 7.08 7.79
N LEU A 126 -6.86 7.21 6.51
CA LEU A 126 -7.41 8.40 5.88
C LEU A 126 -8.82 8.12 5.37
N ARG A 127 -9.81 8.91 5.80
CA ARG A 127 -11.10 8.96 5.12
C ARG A 127 -10.94 9.82 3.87
N SER A 128 -10.76 9.19 2.72
CA SER A 128 -10.50 9.90 1.47
C SER A 128 -11.70 10.64 0.90
N TYR A 129 -12.91 10.12 1.08
CA TYR A 129 -14.13 10.60 0.41
C TYR A 129 -15.32 10.71 1.38
N ASN A 130 -16.11 11.79 1.28
CA ASN A 130 -17.25 12.04 2.17
C ASN A 130 -18.29 10.94 2.09
N ASN A 131 -18.58 10.42 0.89
CA ASN A 131 -19.61 9.39 0.70
C ASN A 131 -19.11 7.95 0.97
N SER A 132 -17.95 7.79 1.61
CA SER A 132 -17.44 6.47 1.99
C SER A 132 -16.93 6.47 3.43
N SER A 133 -17.39 5.49 4.20
CA SER A 133 -16.92 5.23 5.57
C SER A 133 -15.67 4.35 5.62
N LYS A 134 -15.24 3.77 4.48
CA LYS A 134 -14.09 2.86 4.44
C LYS A 134 -12.80 3.67 4.21
N PRO A 135 -11.89 3.75 5.19
CA PRO A 135 -10.65 4.50 5.02
C PRO A 135 -9.72 3.85 4.01
N LEU A 136 -8.71 4.62 3.61
CA LEU A 136 -7.48 4.15 3.00
C LEU A 136 -6.37 4.14 4.04
N TYR A 137 -5.46 3.19 3.94
CA TYR A 137 -4.29 3.10 4.80
C TYR A 137 -3.10 3.61 3.99
N VAL A 138 -2.61 4.79 4.35
CA VAL A 138 -1.49 5.44 3.65
C VAL A 138 -0.23 5.18 4.44
N SER A 139 0.81 4.71 3.74
CA SER A 139 2.12 4.42 4.30
C SER A 139 3.21 4.98 3.40
N VAL A 140 4.31 5.41 4.00
CA VAL A 140 5.50 5.87 3.26
C VAL A 140 6.09 4.71 2.47
N GLY A 141 6.44 4.94 1.21
CA GLY A 141 7.19 3.99 0.38
C GLY A 141 8.67 4.39 0.28
N HIS A 142 8.98 5.44 -0.46
CA HIS A 142 10.35 5.91 -0.70
C HIS A 142 10.38 7.43 -0.92
N ARG A 143 11.40 8.13 -0.39
CA ARG A 143 11.68 9.58 -0.60
C ARG A 143 10.47 10.54 -0.43
N VAL A 144 9.53 10.22 0.46
CA VAL A 144 8.36 11.06 0.76
C VAL A 144 8.08 11.02 2.27
N CYS A 145 7.78 12.17 2.89
CA CYS A 145 7.31 12.20 4.27
C CYS A 145 5.81 11.90 4.36
N LEU A 146 5.36 11.28 5.46
CA LEU A 146 3.97 10.83 5.58
C LEU A 146 2.94 11.97 5.43
N GLN A 147 3.22 13.14 5.99
CA GLN A 147 2.33 14.30 5.88
C GLN A 147 2.12 14.71 4.43
N THR A 148 3.19 14.77 3.64
CA THR A 148 3.13 15.04 2.20
C THR A 148 2.43 13.91 1.46
N ALA A 149 2.72 12.65 1.81
CA ALA A 149 2.07 11.50 1.20
C ALA A 149 0.53 11.55 1.36
N VAL A 150 0.03 11.83 2.56
CA VAL A 150 -1.41 11.93 2.83
C VAL A 150 -2.05 13.09 2.08
N ARG A 151 -1.40 14.27 2.08
CA ARG A 151 -1.87 15.44 1.32
C ARG A 151 -1.99 15.14 -0.18
N LEU A 152 -0.96 14.50 -0.75
CA LEU A 152 -0.96 14.09 -2.16
C LEU A 152 -2.06 13.08 -2.45
N VAL A 153 -2.15 12.00 -1.67
CA VAL A 153 -3.22 10.99 -1.80
C VAL A 153 -4.59 11.65 -1.77
N LYS A 154 -4.85 12.54 -0.79
CA LYS A 154 -6.12 13.25 -0.65
C LYS A 154 -6.41 14.15 -1.85
N SER A 155 -5.42 14.89 -2.36
CA SER A 155 -5.58 15.74 -3.56
C SER A 155 -5.93 14.93 -4.81
N CYS A 156 -5.43 13.69 -4.90
CA CYS A 156 -5.76 12.77 -5.99
C CYS A 156 -7.11 12.05 -5.82
N CYS A 157 -7.81 12.21 -4.69
CA CYS A 157 -9.08 11.51 -4.40
C CYS A 157 -10.30 12.33 -4.85
N ARG A 158 -10.73 12.15 -6.11
CA ARG A 158 -12.09 12.55 -6.55
C ARG A 158 -13.17 11.57 -6.06
N TYR A 159 -12.77 10.32 -5.83
CA TYR A 159 -13.58 9.23 -5.28
C TYR A 159 -12.86 8.64 -4.06
N ARG A 160 -13.38 7.53 -3.50
CA ARG A 160 -12.69 6.80 -2.43
C ARG A 160 -11.26 6.40 -2.82
N ILE A 161 -11.06 5.85 -4.02
CA ILE A 161 -9.73 5.43 -4.49
C ILE A 161 -9.09 6.59 -5.27
N PRO A 162 -7.80 6.92 -5.05
CA PRO A 162 -7.11 7.96 -5.80
C PRO A 162 -7.20 7.71 -7.31
N GLU A 163 -7.35 8.79 -8.09
CA GLU A 163 -7.52 8.70 -9.54
C GLU A 163 -6.43 7.85 -10.23
N PRO A 164 -5.12 8.01 -9.95
CA PRO A 164 -4.08 7.23 -10.62
C PRO A 164 -4.28 5.71 -10.46
N ILE A 165 -4.55 5.26 -9.23
CA ILE A 165 -4.83 3.85 -8.93
C ILE A 165 -6.14 3.40 -9.59
N ARG A 166 -7.17 4.25 -9.55
CA ARG A 166 -8.48 3.94 -10.13
C ARG A 166 -8.42 3.77 -11.64
N GLN A 167 -7.63 4.59 -12.36
CA GLN A 167 -7.49 4.50 -13.82
C GLN A 167 -6.89 3.16 -14.23
N VAL A 168 -5.82 2.72 -13.56
CA VAL A 168 -5.20 1.41 -13.80
C VAL A 168 -6.21 0.28 -13.55
N GLN A 169 -7.03 0.38 -12.50
CA GLN A 169 -8.03 -0.65 -12.17
C GLN A 169 -9.16 -0.75 -13.17
N LYS A 170 -9.57 0.36 -13.78
CA LYS A 170 -10.55 0.36 -14.87
C LYS A 170 -9.98 -0.32 -16.11
N GLN A 171 -8.72 -0.06 -16.45
CA GLN A 171 -8.06 -0.66 -17.61
C GLN A 171 -7.82 -2.17 -17.41
N GLY A 172 -7.36 -2.58 -16.23
CA GLY A 172 -7.20 -4.00 -15.88
C GLY A 172 -8.52 -4.77 -15.79
N GLY A 173 -9.65 -4.08 -15.63
CA GLY A 173 -10.99 -4.69 -15.70
C GLY A 173 -11.50 -4.91 -17.13
N ARG A 174 -11.04 -4.12 -18.11
CA ARG A 174 -11.47 -4.23 -19.52
C ARG A 174 -10.71 -5.31 -20.30
N GLY A 175 -9.52 -5.70 -19.85
CA GLY A 175 -8.73 -6.81 -20.42
C GLY A 175 -8.82 -8.14 -19.65
N GLY A 176 -9.74 -8.27 -18.69
CA GLY A 176 -9.74 -9.34 -17.69
C GLY A 176 -11.02 -10.20 -17.68
N ALA A 177 -11.30 -10.92 -18.76
CA ALA A 177 -12.01 -12.19 -18.66
C ALA A 177 -11.06 -13.18 -17.95
N GLY A 178 -11.02 -13.14 -16.61
CA GLY A 178 -10.11 -13.97 -15.81
C GLY A 178 -9.45 -13.23 -14.65
N ARG A 179 -10.23 -12.58 -13.77
CA ARG A 179 -9.74 -12.47 -12.39
C ARG A 179 -9.92 -13.84 -11.73
N PRO A 180 -8.87 -14.51 -11.24
CA PRO A 180 -9.10 -15.60 -10.30
C PRO A 180 -9.85 -15.01 -9.11
N ARG A 181 -11.08 -15.48 -8.90
CA ARG A 181 -11.83 -15.21 -7.68
C ARG A 181 -10.97 -15.71 -6.53
N VAL A 182 -10.35 -14.81 -5.76
CA VAL A 182 -9.80 -15.17 -4.44
C VAL A 182 -11.00 -15.38 -3.52
N GLY A 183 -11.65 -16.52 -3.72
CA GLY A 183 -12.68 -17.07 -2.87
C GLY A 183 -12.03 -17.62 -1.61
N LYS A 184 -12.67 -17.27 -0.48
CA LYS A 184 -12.46 -17.80 0.87
C LYS A 184 -11.96 -19.25 0.89
N GLN A 185 -10.69 -19.45 1.22
CA GLN A 185 -10.19 -20.75 1.67
C GLN A 185 -9.09 -20.54 2.73
N ILE A 186 -9.43 -19.78 3.78
CA ILE A 186 -8.65 -19.75 5.03
C ILE A 186 -9.48 -20.48 6.08
N SER A 187 -9.47 -21.81 6.00
CA SER A 187 -9.79 -22.70 7.11
C SER A 187 -9.53 -24.13 6.66
N ARG A 188 -8.32 -24.65 6.86
CA ARG A 188 -8.02 -26.08 7.18
C ARG A 188 -6.54 -26.47 7.07
N GLN A 189 -5.68 -25.69 6.43
CA GLN A 189 -4.33 -26.16 6.09
C GLN A 189 -3.18 -25.63 6.97
N GLN A 190 -3.47 -25.21 8.20
CA GLN A 190 -2.45 -24.87 9.22
C GLN A 190 -2.39 -25.85 10.40
N ARG A 191 -3.03 -27.02 10.31
CA ARG A 191 -3.01 -28.03 11.38
C ARG A 191 -2.09 -29.23 11.14
N GLY A 192 -1.23 -29.22 10.13
CA GLY A 192 -0.58 -30.46 9.68
C GLY A 192 0.88 -30.40 9.21
N LEU A 193 1.61 -29.31 9.41
CA LEU A 193 3.05 -29.31 9.09
C LEU A 193 3.82 -28.58 10.20
N GLY A 194 4.29 -29.37 11.16
CA GLY A 194 5.36 -28.95 12.06
C GLY A 194 6.62 -28.76 11.24
N LEU A 195 7.05 -27.53 11.06
CA LEU A 195 8.40 -27.19 10.62
C LEU A 195 8.98 -26.16 11.60
N PRO A 196 10.25 -26.31 12.02
CA PRO A 196 10.82 -25.50 13.10
C PRO A 196 11.03 -24.06 12.68
N SER A 197 10.86 -23.16 13.65
CA SER A 197 11.23 -21.75 13.57
C SER A 197 12.75 -21.61 13.43
N LEU A 198 13.22 -21.30 12.23
CA LEU A 198 14.51 -20.66 12.01
C LEU A 198 14.28 -19.47 11.08
N TRP A 199 14.72 -18.31 11.56
CA TRP A 199 14.76 -16.96 10.94
C TRP A 199 13.48 -16.12 11.02
#